data_AF-A0A357R7Q0-F1
#
_entry.id   AF-A0A357R7Q0-F1
#
_cell.length_a   1.000
_cell.length_b   1.000
_cell.length_c   1.000
_cell.angle_alpha   90.00
_cell.angle_beta   90.00
_cell.angle_gamma   90.00
#
_symmetry.space_group_name_H-M   'P 1'
#
loop_
_entity.id
_entity.type
_entity.pdbx_description
1 polymer ?
#
loop_
_entity_poly.entity_id
_entity_poly.type
_entity_poly.pdbx_seq_one_letter_code
_entity_poly.pdbx_strand_id
1 'polypeptide(L)'
;MTEKLNLVARELAKLGLTAVYPREWRRSVVLEGEVDTWQQYIAAGYAAAGKGYKGVVNAIKVRGLEQSREYLPPAQGGALEGKDYDVVIIGGGVIGCAVARDLTRWDLRVALLEKEDDVAKQTSSRNNGMIHPGIAASSGSKKLAYNIRGNRMYTQAAEELGFELVRCGSVVMLGKSMYQLALPYVRYKALQKGVDGLIPLSRRQVARREPNATSLQR
;
A
#
# COMPACT_ATOMS: atom_id res chain seq x y z
N MET A 1 -9.22 22.89 -20.67
CA MET A 1 -9.27 21.94 -19.54
C MET A 1 -9.61 20.56 -20.12
N THR A 2 -8.83 19.51 -19.85
CA THR A 2 -9.05 18.16 -20.39
C THR A 2 -10.39 17.57 -19.90
N GLU A 3 -11.03 16.71 -20.69
CA GLU A 3 -12.32 16.08 -20.33
C GLU A 3 -12.28 15.38 -18.97
N LYS A 4 -11.16 14.72 -18.66
CA LYS A 4 -10.90 14.07 -17.37
C LYS A 4 -10.86 15.08 -16.21
N LEU A 5 -10.25 16.22 -16.41
CA LEU A 5 -10.11 17.26 -15.38
C LEU A 5 -11.47 17.92 -15.08
N ASN A 6 -12.28 18.13 -16.13
CA ASN A 6 -13.67 18.58 -15.97
C ASN A 6 -14.52 17.58 -15.19
N LEU A 7 -14.32 16.28 -15.41
CA LEU A 7 -15.00 15.23 -14.66
C LEU A 7 -14.65 15.30 -13.17
N VAL A 8 -13.36 15.44 -12.83
CA VAL A 8 -12.93 15.60 -11.43
C VAL A 8 -13.55 16.86 -10.81
N ALA A 9 -13.49 18.00 -11.51
CA ALA A 9 -14.07 19.26 -11.03
C ALA A 9 -15.58 19.15 -10.75
N ARG A 10 -16.33 18.47 -11.64
CA ARG A 10 -17.77 18.22 -11.45
C ARG A 10 -18.05 17.37 -10.22
N GLU A 11 -17.23 16.34 -9.97
CA GLU A 11 -17.42 15.45 -8.82
C GLU A 11 -17.10 16.16 -7.50
N LEU A 12 -16.09 17.03 -7.48
CA LEU A 12 -15.80 17.91 -6.33
C LEU A 12 -16.96 18.89 -6.07
N ALA A 13 -17.51 19.50 -7.12
CA ALA A 13 -18.65 20.42 -7.00
C ALA A 13 -19.90 19.75 -6.42
N LYS A 14 -20.18 18.49 -6.78
CA LYS A 14 -21.29 17.69 -6.20
C LYS A 14 -21.15 17.47 -4.70
N LEU A 15 -19.91 17.47 -4.18
CA LEU A 15 -19.61 17.35 -2.76
C LEU A 15 -19.58 18.71 -2.04
N GLY A 16 -19.89 19.81 -2.73
CA GLY A 16 -19.79 21.16 -2.20
C GLY A 16 -18.35 21.66 -2.01
N LEU A 17 -17.35 20.97 -2.57
CA LEU A 17 -15.92 21.27 -2.40
C LEU A 17 -15.44 22.26 -3.47
N THR A 18 -16.09 23.43 -3.54
CA THR A 18 -15.81 24.46 -4.55
C THR A 18 -14.48 25.19 -4.34
N ALA A 19 -13.92 25.11 -3.13
CA ALA A 19 -12.59 25.64 -2.79
C ALA A 19 -11.44 24.65 -3.10
N VAL A 20 -11.75 23.51 -3.74
CA VAL A 20 -10.77 22.51 -4.17
C VAL A 20 -10.70 22.49 -5.70
N TYR A 21 -9.51 22.74 -6.22
CA TYR A 21 -9.25 22.88 -7.65
C TYR A 21 -8.38 21.73 -8.13
N PRO A 22 -8.84 20.94 -9.12
CA PRO A 22 -8.01 19.92 -9.71
C PRO A 22 -7.12 20.52 -10.80
N ARG A 23 -5.84 20.13 -10.80
CA ARG A 23 -4.87 20.47 -11.86
C ARG A 23 -4.19 19.20 -12.36
N GLU A 24 -3.92 19.15 -13.66
CA GLU A 24 -3.18 18.04 -14.23
C GLU A 24 -1.68 18.17 -13.95
N TRP A 25 -1.04 17.07 -13.55
CA TRP A 25 0.41 16.98 -13.39
C TRP A 25 0.91 15.62 -13.87
N ARG A 26 1.64 15.62 -14.98
CA ARG A 26 2.09 14.40 -15.67
C ARG A 26 0.90 13.49 -15.96
N ARG A 27 0.88 12.27 -15.41
CA ARG A 27 -0.22 11.29 -15.56
C ARG A 27 -1.18 11.27 -14.37
N SER A 28 -1.08 12.25 -13.48
CA SER A 28 -1.82 12.36 -12.23
C SER A 28 -2.68 13.62 -12.20
N VAL A 29 -3.66 13.64 -11.29
CA VAL A 29 -4.40 14.84 -10.92
C VAL A 29 -3.95 15.30 -9.54
N VAL A 30 -3.67 16.58 -9.40
CA VAL A 30 -3.34 17.24 -8.13
C VAL A 30 -4.59 17.98 -7.68
N LEU A 31 -5.00 17.79 -6.44
CA LEU A 31 -6.08 18.54 -5.80
C LEU A 31 -5.44 19.58 -4.89
N GLU A 32 -5.67 20.86 -5.17
CA GLU A 32 -5.14 21.99 -4.41
C GLU A 32 -6.30 22.81 -3.85
N GLY A 33 -6.17 23.37 -2.65
CA GLY A 33 -7.23 24.16 -2.04
C GLY A 33 -7.28 24.03 -0.53
N GLU A 34 -8.41 24.42 0.05
CA GLU A 34 -8.66 24.34 1.49
C GLU A 34 -10.04 23.72 1.75
N VAL A 35 -10.15 22.92 2.81
CA VAL A 35 -11.40 22.37 3.32
C VAL A 35 -11.47 22.55 4.84
N ASP A 36 -12.67 22.49 5.41
CA ASP A 36 -12.87 22.70 6.85
C ASP A 36 -12.65 21.44 7.68
N THR A 37 -12.77 20.25 7.07
CA THR A 37 -12.71 18.97 7.80
C THR A 37 -11.85 17.91 7.12
N TRP A 38 -11.33 16.98 7.92
CA TRP A 38 -10.59 15.82 7.41
C TRP A 38 -11.44 14.91 6.51
N GLN A 39 -12.74 14.80 6.81
CA GLN A 39 -13.68 14.02 6.01
C GLN A 39 -13.82 14.59 4.59
N GLN A 40 -13.87 15.92 4.46
CA GLN A 40 -13.88 16.58 3.15
C GLN A 40 -12.56 16.35 2.39
N TYR A 41 -11.41 16.40 3.09
CA TYR A 41 -10.11 16.09 2.50
C TYR A 41 -10.08 14.68 1.89
N ILE A 42 -10.57 13.69 2.65
CA ILE A 42 -10.65 12.30 2.20
C ILE A 42 -11.65 12.16 1.04
N ALA A 43 -12.83 12.77 1.15
CA ALA A 43 -13.87 12.72 0.12
C ALA A 43 -13.39 13.31 -1.21
N ALA A 44 -12.63 14.40 -1.20
CA ALA A 44 -12.03 14.99 -2.39
C ALA A 44 -11.09 14.00 -3.12
N GLY A 45 -10.22 13.32 -2.36
CA GLY A 45 -9.32 12.30 -2.89
C GLY A 45 -10.06 11.15 -3.57
N TYR A 46 -11.13 10.65 -2.94
CA TYR A 46 -11.99 9.61 -3.52
C TYR A 46 -12.75 10.09 -4.75
N ALA A 47 -13.22 11.34 -4.77
CA ALA A 47 -13.92 11.91 -5.92
C ALA A 47 -13.02 11.97 -7.18
N ALA A 48 -11.72 12.21 -7.00
CA ALA A 48 -10.74 12.23 -8.07
C ALA A 48 -10.24 10.83 -8.49
N ALA A 49 -10.38 9.83 -7.62
CA ALA A 49 -9.95 8.47 -7.90
C ALA A 49 -10.75 7.83 -9.04
N GLY A 50 -10.06 7.05 -9.88
CA GLY A 50 -10.70 6.32 -10.99
C GLY A 50 -11.14 7.17 -12.18
N LYS A 51 -10.88 8.49 -12.19
CA LYS A 51 -11.30 9.41 -13.27
C LYS A 51 -10.31 9.46 -14.46
N GLY A 52 -9.62 8.35 -14.74
CA GLY A 52 -8.72 8.22 -15.89
C GLY A 52 -7.29 8.75 -15.70
N TYR A 53 -6.94 9.20 -14.49
CA TYR A 53 -5.58 9.50 -14.06
C TYR A 53 -4.92 8.27 -13.40
N LYS A 54 -3.59 8.20 -13.47
CA LYS A 54 -2.80 7.12 -12.85
C LYS A 54 -2.65 7.27 -11.34
N GLY A 55 -2.75 8.51 -10.84
CA GLY A 55 -2.67 8.81 -9.42
C GLY A 55 -3.40 10.09 -9.07
N VAL A 56 -3.70 10.23 -7.79
CA VAL A 56 -4.26 11.43 -7.18
C VAL A 56 -3.23 11.94 -6.18
N VAL A 57 -2.84 13.21 -6.30
CA VAL A 57 -2.01 13.91 -5.32
C VAL A 57 -2.93 14.85 -4.55
N ASN A 58 -3.13 14.58 -3.26
CA ASN A 58 -4.03 15.38 -2.43
C ASN A 58 -3.22 16.43 -1.66
N ALA A 59 -3.10 17.63 -2.25
CA ALA A 59 -2.38 18.79 -1.71
C ALA A 59 -3.34 19.81 -1.07
N ILE A 60 -4.53 19.36 -0.65
CA ILE A 60 -5.53 20.18 0.03
C ILE A 60 -5.07 20.46 1.48
N LYS A 61 -5.26 21.69 1.95
CA LYS A 61 -5.08 22.08 3.35
C LYS A 61 -6.38 21.88 4.12
N VAL A 62 -6.29 21.45 5.38
CA VAL A 62 -7.47 21.39 6.26
C VAL A 62 -7.36 22.51 7.28
N ARG A 63 -8.39 23.34 7.37
CA ARG A 63 -8.42 24.49 8.26
C ARG A 63 -8.22 24.07 9.72
N GLY A 64 -7.33 24.75 10.41
CA GLY A 64 -7.02 24.46 11.82
C GLY A 64 -6.19 23.19 12.06
N LEU A 65 -5.83 22.44 11.01
CA LEU A 65 -4.87 21.35 11.10
C LEU A 65 -3.53 21.82 10.53
N GLU A 66 -2.59 22.13 11.41
CA GLU A 66 -1.19 22.24 11.00
C GLU A 66 -0.71 20.86 10.57
N GLN A 67 -0.33 20.73 9.31
CA GLN A 67 0.41 19.55 8.88
C GLN A 67 1.72 19.56 9.65
N SER A 68 2.01 18.48 10.40
CA SER A 68 3.32 18.31 11.00
C SER A 68 4.36 18.41 9.88
N ARG A 69 5.15 19.47 9.86
CA ARG A 69 6.38 19.47 9.08
C ARG A 69 7.28 18.46 9.76
N GLU A 70 7.42 17.30 9.14
CA GLU A 70 8.52 16.41 9.47
C GLU A 70 9.81 17.21 9.27
N TYR A 71 10.67 17.21 10.29
CA TYR A 71 11.90 17.96 10.27
C TYR A 71 12.76 17.42 9.13
N LEU A 72 12.89 18.14 8.04
CA LEU A 72 13.89 17.81 7.04
C LEU A 72 15.23 18.40 7.52
N PRO A 73 16.26 17.57 7.75
CA PRO A 73 17.58 18.11 8.03
C PRO A 73 17.99 19.02 6.87
N PRO A 74 18.68 20.15 7.14
CA PRO A 74 19.21 21.00 6.08
C PRO A 74 20.01 20.14 5.11
N ALA A 75 19.77 20.30 3.80
CA ALA A 75 20.54 19.58 2.80
C ALA A 75 22.03 19.90 2.99
N GLN A 76 22.79 18.94 3.50
CA GLN A 76 24.24 19.05 3.58
C GLN A 76 24.79 18.76 2.19
N GLY A 77 25.01 19.82 1.41
CA GLY A 77 25.71 19.73 0.14
C GLY A 77 27.12 19.16 0.33
N GLY A 78 27.65 18.47 -0.68
CA GLY A 78 29.05 18.03 -0.70
C GLY A 78 29.35 16.70 -0.01
N ALA A 79 28.46 16.14 0.84
CA ALA A 79 28.72 14.87 1.55
C ALA A 79 28.97 13.66 0.63
N LEU A 80 28.47 13.76 -0.61
CA LEU A 80 28.60 12.75 -1.66
C LEU A 80 29.53 13.22 -2.80
N GLU A 81 30.12 14.41 -2.71
CA GLU A 81 30.97 14.96 -3.75
C GLU A 81 32.27 14.16 -3.89
N GLY A 82 32.67 13.89 -5.13
CA GLY A 82 33.83 13.04 -5.44
C GLY A 82 33.65 11.56 -5.10
N LYS A 83 32.46 11.11 -4.69
CA LYS A 83 32.16 9.68 -4.49
C LYS A 83 31.48 9.10 -5.72
N ASP A 84 32.06 8.04 -6.25
CA ASP A 84 31.41 7.22 -7.28
C ASP A 84 30.63 6.06 -6.65
N TYR A 85 29.51 5.73 -7.28
CA TYR A 85 28.64 4.61 -6.89
C TYR A 85 28.33 3.77 -8.13
N ASP A 86 28.26 2.46 -7.96
CA ASP A 86 27.90 1.53 -9.02
C ASP A 86 26.36 1.46 -9.17
N VAL A 87 25.63 1.64 -8.07
CA VAL A 87 24.16 1.68 -8.05
C VAL A 87 23.65 2.80 -7.15
N VAL A 88 22.69 3.58 -7.65
CA VAL A 88 21.93 4.57 -6.88
C VAL A 88 20.46 4.17 -6.82
N ILE A 89 19.92 4.09 -5.60
CA ILE A 89 18.53 3.75 -5.30
C ILE A 89 17.81 5.02 -4.85
N ILE A 90 16.69 5.34 -5.51
CA ILE A 90 15.87 6.50 -5.18
C ILE A 90 14.60 6.04 -4.45
N GLY A 91 14.49 6.41 -3.17
CA GLY A 91 13.38 6.11 -2.28
C GLY A 91 13.73 5.04 -1.24
N GLY A 92 13.73 5.42 0.03
CA GLY A 92 13.93 4.59 1.21
C GLY A 92 12.65 3.93 1.72
N GLY A 93 11.75 3.52 0.83
CA GLY A 93 10.63 2.65 1.20
C GLY A 93 11.08 1.19 1.37
N VAL A 94 10.16 0.31 1.79
CA VAL A 94 10.44 -1.13 1.97
C VAL A 94 11.07 -1.79 0.74
N ILE A 95 10.68 -1.35 -0.46
CA ILE A 95 11.26 -1.86 -1.72
C ILE A 95 12.70 -1.36 -1.90
N GLY A 96 12.96 -0.06 -1.73
CA GLY A 96 14.30 0.49 -1.89
C GLY A 96 15.28 -0.06 -0.88
N CYS A 97 14.86 -0.18 0.39
CA CYS A 97 15.66 -0.81 1.44
C CYS A 97 15.91 -2.30 1.17
N ALA A 98 14.92 -3.04 0.66
CA ALA A 98 15.10 -4.46 0.30
C ALA A 98 16.09 -4.63 -0.88
N VAL A 99 16.03 -3.74 -1.88
CA VAL A 99 17.00 -3.72 -2.98
C VAL A 99 18.40 -3.37 -2.47
N ALA A 100 18.54 -2.35 -1.63
CA ALA A 100 19.82 -1.97 -1.03
C ALA A 100 20.43 -3.15 -0.26
N ARG A 101 19.63 -3.80 0.59
CA ARG A 101 20.04 -4.98 1.36
C ARG A 101 20.57 -6.11 0.48
N ASP A 102 19.89 -6.40 -0.62
CA ASP A 102 20.33 -7.48 -1.53
C ASP A 102 21.59 -7.09 -2.30
N LEU A 103 21.69 -5.84 -2.78
CA LEU A 103 22.86 -5.34 -3.51
C LEU A 103 24.10 -5.22 -2.63
N THR A 104 23.96 -4.90 -1.35
CA THR A 104 25.09 -4.81 -0.40
C THR A 104 25.76 -6.15 -0.08
N ARG A 105 25.22 -7.28 -0.59
CA ARG A 105 25.84 -8.60 -0.52
C ARG A 105 26.91 -8.83 -1.60
N TRP A 106 26.98 -7.93 -2.57
CA TRP A 106 27.94 -7.95 -3.67
C TRP A 106 28.99 -6.87 -3.44
N ASP A 107 30.13 -6.97 -4.13
CA ASP A 107 31.17 -5.94 -4.11
C ASP A 107 30.75 -4.74 -4.99
N LEU A 108 29.76 -3.99 -4.50
CA LEU A 108 29.17 -2.82 -5.16
C LEU A 108 29.11 -1.64 -4.20
N ARG A 109 29.45 -0.45 -4.70
CA ARG A 109 29.22 0.82 -4.01
C ARG A 109 27.77 1.25 -4.25
N VAL A 110 26.93 1.10 -3.23
CA VAL A 110 25.49 1.39 -3.31
C VAL A 110 25.16 2.66 -2.54
N ALA A 111 24.44 3.59 -3.17
CA ALA A 111 23.81 4.73 -2.50
C ALA A 111 22.29 4.55 -2.45
N LEU A 112 21.66 4.89 -1.33
CA LEU A 112 20.21 5.03 -1.21
C LEU A 112 19.89 6.48 -0.82
N LEU A 113 19.01 7.12 -1.59
CA LEU A 113 18.58 8.49 -1.38
C LEU A 113 17.09 8.51 -1.01
N GLU A 114 16.76 9.06 0.16
CA GLU A 114 15.40 9.32 0.62
C GLU A 114 15.23 10.83 0.80
N LYS A 115 14.06 11.35 0.39
CA LYS A 115 13.73 12.77 0.50
C LYS A 115 13.17 13.13 1.87
N GLU A 116 12.58 12.16 2.58
CA GLU A 116 12.11 12.32 3.95
C GLU A 116 13.30 12.22 4.93
N ASP A 117 13.06 12.62 6.17
CA ASP A 117 14.03 12.62 7.25
C ASP A 117 14.33 11.24 7.84
N ASP A 118 13.55 10.23 7.47
CA ASP A 118 13.78 8.83 7.80
C ASP A 118 13.22 7.91 6.70
N VAL A 119 13.65 6.66 6.70
CA VAL A 119 13.13 5.62 5.81
C VAL A 119 11.68 5.26 6.14
N ALA A 120 10.99 4.66 5.17
CA ALA A 120 9.62 4.15 5.31
C ALA A 120 8.54 5.19 5.69
N LYS A 121 8.83 6.50 5.68
CA LYS A 121 7.88 7.57 6.05
C LYS A 121 6.74 7.84 5.06
N GLN A 122 6.60 7.05 4.00
CA GLN A 122 5.50 7.16 3.02
C GLN A 122 4.60 5.91 3.06
N THR A 123 4.23 5.32 1.91
CA THR A 123 3.33 4.14 1.83
C THR A 123 3.77 2.96 2.70
N SER A 124 5.08 2.81 2.96
CA SER A 124 5.63 1.71 3.76
C SER A 124 5.24 1.77 5.24
N SER A 125 4.94 2.95 5.80
CA SER A 125 4.41 3.12 7.17
C SER A 125 2.89 3.24 7.22
N ARG A 126 2.23 3.39 6.07
CA ARG A 126 0.77 3.62 5.96
C ARG A 126 0.06 2.47 5.25
N ASN A 127 0.33 1.26 5.71
CA ASN A 127 -0.35 0.04 5.29
C ASN A 127 -0.74 -0.78 6.52
N ASN A 128 -1.49 -1.87 6.31
CA ASN A 128 -2.01 -2.71 7.39
C ASN A 128 -0.96 -3.68 7.99
N GLY A 129 0.28 -3.70 7.50
CA GLY A 129 1.33 -4.61 7.95
C GLY A 129 1.08 -6.09 7.60
N MET A 130 0.11 -6.41 6.75
CA MET A 130 -0.28 -7.79 6.48
C MET A 130 0.54 -8.42 5.36
N ILE A 131 1.05 -9.62 5.62
CA ILE A 131 1.60 -10.50 4.56
C ILE A 131 0.45 -11.26 3.90
N HIS A 132 0.08 -10.85 2.70
CA HIS A 132 -1.04 -11.47 1.99
C HIS A 132 -0.74 -12.91 1.54
N PRO A 133 -1.74 -13.81 1.53
CA PRO A 133 -1.58 -15.22 1.12
C PRO A 133 -1.57 -15.45 -0.40
N GLY A 134 -1.83 -14.43 -1.22
CA GLY A 134 -1.84 -14.56 -2.70
C GLY A 134 -3.17 -14.96 -3.34
N ILE A 135 -4.19 -15.34 -2.56
CA ILE A 135 -5.47 -15.82 -3.09
C ILE A 135 -6.19 -14.79 -3.99
N ALA A 136 -6.08 -13.50 -3.65
CA ALA A 136 -6.71 -12.39 -4.38
C ALA A 136 -5.91 -11.92 -5.61
N ALA A 137 -4.65 -12.34 -5.77
CA ALA A 137 -3.85 -11.94 -6.91
C ALA A 137 -4.28 -12.69 -8.18
N SER A 138 -4.27 -12.01 -9.33
CA SER A 138 -4.62 -12.61 -10.62
C SER A 138 -3.64 -13.74 -10.98
N SER A 139 -4.18 -14.85 -11.50
CA SER A 139 -3.36 -15.99 -11.94
C SER A 139 -2.41 -15.56 -13.06
N GLY A 140 -1.17 -16.04 -13.03
CA GLY A 140 -0.14 -15.69 -14.03
C GLY A 140 0.44 -14.27 -13.89
N SER A 141 -0.03 -13.45 -12.94
CA SER A 141 0.51 -12.11 -12.74
C SER A 141 1.86 -12.12 -12.00
N LYS A 142 2.73 -11.15 -12.32
CA LYS A 142 3.94 -10.89 -11.52
C LYS A 142 3.62 -10.63 -10.05
N LYS A 143 2.47 -9.98 -9.77
CA LYS A 143 1.98 -9.74 -8.40
C LYS A 143 1.80 -11.05 -7.64
N LEU A 144 1.18 -12.06 -8.26
CA LEU A 144 1.05 -13.38 -7.64
C LEU A 144 2.41 -14.03 -7.42
N ALA A 145 3.27 -14.05 -8.45
CA ALA A 145 4.58 -14.67 -8.36
C ALA A 145 5.43 -14.08 -7.21
N TYR A 146 5.50 -12.74 -7.11
CA TYR A 146 6.22 -12.08 -6.02
C TYR A 146 5.53 -12.20 -4.67
N ASN A 147 4.19 -12.24 -4.62
CA ASN A 147 3.48 -12.42 -3.36
C ASN A 147 3.78 -13.78 -2.74
N ILE A 148 3.68 -14.87 -3.50
CA ILE A 148 3.93 -16.22 -2.99
C ILE A 148 5.39 -16.36 -2.56
N ARG A 149 6.33 -15.94 -3.42
CA ARG A 149 7.76 -15.99 -3.10
C ARG A 149 8.09 -15.15 -1.86
N GLY A 150 7.62 -13.90 -1.81
CA GLY A 150 7.86 -12.98 -0.71
C GLY A 150 7.27 -13.48 0.61
N ASN A 151 6.03 -14.00 0.62
CA ASN A 151 5.38 -14.53 1.82
C ASN A 151 6.24 -15.61 2.50
N ARG A 152 6.80 -16.54 1.71
CA ARG A 152 7.67 -17.61 2.21
C ARG A 152 8.98 -17.09 2.80
N MET A 153 9.51 -15.99 2.28
CA MET A 153 10.77 -15.38 2.74
C MET A 153 10.63 -14.63 4.08
N TYR A 154 9.43 -14.18 4.45
CA TYR A 154 9.28 -13.29 5.62
C TYR A 154 9.68 -13.91 6.95
N THR A 155 9.60 -15.24 7.13
CA THR A 155 10.08 -15.87 8.38
C THR A 155 11.58 -15.67 8.53
N GLN A 156 12.34 -16.04 7.49
CA GLN A 156 13.78 -15.85 7.46
C GLN A 156 14.14 -14.38 7.57
N ALA A 157 13.41 -13.48 6.89
CA ALA A 157 13.66 -12.05 6.98
C ALA A 157 13.44 -11.50 8.40
N ALA A 158 12.43 -11.99 9.12
CA ALA A 158 12.14 -11.61 10.50
C ALA A 158 13.28 -12.03 11.44
N GLU A 159 13.80 -13.24 11.27
CA GLU A 159 14.96 -13.75 12.01
C GLU A 159 16.23 -12.95 11.69
N GLU A 160 16.52 -12.71 10.42
CA GLU A 160 17.74 -12.02 9.97
C GLU A 160 17.75 -10.53 10.34
N LEU A 161 16.58 -9.88 10.40
CA LEU A 161 16.45 -8.44 10.66
C LEU A 161 15.98 -8.11 12.08
N GLY A 162 15.56 -9.12 12.86
CA GLY A 162 15.15 -8.95 14.25
C GLY A 162 13.82 -8.21 14.45
N PHE A 163 12.84 -8.37 13.54
CA PHE A 163 11.50 -7.80 13.73
C PHE A 163 10.47 -8.85 14.12
N GLU A 164 9.43 -8.44 14.85
CA GLU A 164 8.34 -9.33 15.25
C GLU A 164 7.49 -9.74 14.05
N LEU A 165 7.34 -11.04 13.84
CA LEU A 165 6.44 -11.61 12.85
C LEU A 165 5.51 -12.64 13.50
N VAL A 166 4.22 -12.35 13.48
CA VAL A 166 3.18 -13.30 13.90
C VAL A 166 2.51 -13.91 12.67
N ARG A 167 2.72 -15.22 12.43
CA ARG A 167 2.00 -15.97 11.39
C ARG A 167 0.61 -16.39 11.87
N CYS A 168 -0.27 -15.42 12.10
CA CYS A 168 -1.64 -15.64 12.57
C CYS A 168 -2.58 -16.17 11.47
N GLY A 169 -2.21 -16.04 10.19
CA GLY A 169 -3.05 -16.41 9.06
C GLY A 169 -4.21 -15.43 8.83
N SER A 170 -5.16 -15.81 7.99
CA SER A 170 -6.35 -15.01 7.69
C SER A 170 -7.58 -15.90 7.51
N VAL A 171 -8.72 -15.52 8.07
CA VAL A 171 -10.00 -16.23 7.90
C VAL A 171 -10.87 -15.48 6.90
N VAL A 172 -11.32 -16.17 5.85
CA VAL A 172 -12.32 -15.64 4.92
C VAL A 172 -13.67 -16.25 5.27
N MET A 173 -14.59 -15.43 5.78
CA MET A 173 -15.93 -15.88 6.16
C MET A 173 -16.87 -15.91 4.96
N LEU A 174 -17.65 -16.98 4.83
CA LEU A 174 -18.67 -17.10 3.78
C LEU A 174 -20.03 -16.68 4.36
N GLY A 175 -20.52 -15.50 3.96
CA GLY A 175 -21.78 -14.94 4.47
C GLY A 175 -23.05 -15.68 4.04
N LYS A 176 -22.98 -16.62 3.09
CA LYS A 176 -24.11 -17.43 2.61
C LYS A 176 -23.69 -18.90 2.50
N SER A 177 -24.58 -19.80 2.92
CA SER A 177 -24.37 -21.26 2.84
C SER A 177 -24.07 -21.73 1.41
N MET A 178 -24.73 -21.14 0.41
CA MET A 178 -24.51 -21.49 -1.01
C MET A 178 -23.07 -21.30 -1.47
N TYR A 179 -22.28 -20.40 -0.87
CA TYR A 179 -20.88 -20.21 -1.24
C TYR A 179 -20.00 -21.39 -0.86
N GLN A 180 -20.45 -22.25 0.06
CA GLN A 180 -19.74 -23.49 0.39
C GLN A 180 -19.58 -24.41 -0.82
N LEU A 181 -20.52 -24.37 -1.77
CA LEU A 181 -20.45 -25.13 -3.02
C LEU A 181 -19.25 -24.73 -3.89
N ALA A 182 -18.75 -23.50 -3.74
CA ALA A 182 -17.57 -23.01 -4.46
C ALA A 182 -16.23 -23.36 -3.78
N LEU A 183 -16.24 -23.88 -2.54
CA LEU A 183 -15.02 -24.17 -1.78
C LEU A 183 -14.06 -25.14 -2.50
N PRO A 184 -14.52 -26.25 -3.12
CA PRO A 184 -13.64 -27.13 -3.87
C PRO A 184 -12.92 -26.41 -5.01
N TYR A 185 -13.65 -25.55 -5.73
CA TYR A 185 -13.10 -24.74 -6.81
C TYR A 185 -12.09 -23.69 -6.31
N VAL A 186 -12.41 -22.99 -5.22
CA VAL A 186 -11.50 -22.02 -4.59
C VAL A 186 -10.22 -22.70 -4.12
N ARG A 187 -10.32 -23.87 -3.49
CA ARG A 187 -9.18 -24.67 -3.06
C ARG A 187 -8.32 -25.09 -4.25
N TYR A 188 -8.94 -25.59 -5.31
CA TYR A 188 -8.23 -25.93 -6.55
C TYR A 188 -7.48 -24.73 -7.13
N LYS A 189 -8.13 -23.56 -7.24
CA LYS A 189 -7.50 -22.32 -7.73
C LYS A 189 -6.38 -21.84 -6.81
N ALA A 190 -6.52 -21.97 -5.49
CA ALA A 190 -5.49 -21.60 -4.54
C ALA A 190 -4.23 -22.48 -4.69
N LEU A 191 -4.42 -23.80 -4.86
CA LEU A 191 -3.32 -24.73 -5.14
C LEU A 191 -2.61 -24.39 -6.46
N GLN A 192 -3.36 -24.11 -7.53
CA GLN A 192 -2.81 -23.68 -8.82
C GLN A 192 -2.01 -22.36 -8.71
N LYS A 193 -2.39 -21.49 -7.76
CA LYS A 193 -1.68 -20.25 -7.47
C LYS A 193 -0.48 -20.42 -6.55
N GLY A 194 -0.26 -21.61 -5.98
CA GLY A 194 0.81 -21.88 -5.02
C GLY A 194 0.53 -21.29 -3.63
N VAL A 195 -0.74 -21.07 -3.26
CA VAL A 195 -1.13 -20.59 -1.93
C VAL A 195 -0.98 -21.73 -0.92
N ASP A 196 -0.14 -21.49 0.09
CA ASP A 196 0.12 -22.45 1.16
C ASP A 196 -0.96 -22.38 2.26
N GLY A 197 -1.24 -23.50 2.93
CA GLY A 197 -2.01 -23.52 4.18
C GLY A 197 -3.52 -23.22 4.08
N LEU A 198 -4.13 -23.31 2.89
CA LEU A 198 -5.59 -23.15 2.77
C LEU A 198 -6.32 -24.36 3.35
N ILE A 199 -7.03 -24.15 4.46
CA ILE A 199 -7.84 -25.16 5.14
C ILE A 199 -9.31 -24.72 5.21
N PRO A 200 -10.27 -25.60 4.88
CA PRO A 200 -11.67 -25.33 5.14
C PRO A 200 -11.93 -25.37 6.66
N LEU A 201 -12.66 -24.37 7.17
CA LEU A 201 -13.07 -24.30 8.57
C LEU A 201 -14.59 -24.35 8.68
N SER A 202 -15.09 -25.19 9.57
CA SER A 202 -16.49 -25.17 10.00
C SER A 202 -16.79 -23.96 10.88
N ARG A 203 -18.06 -23.59 11.01
CA ARG A 203 -18.51 -22.49 11.90
C ARG A 203 -18.02 -22.67 13.34
N ARG A 204 -18.03 -23.90 13.87
CA ARG A 204 -17.52 -24.22 15.22
C ARG A 204 -16.01 -23.98 15.33
N GLN A 205 -15.24 -24.34 14.32
CA GLN A 205 -13.79 -24.09 14.30
C GLN A 205 -13.46 -22.61 14.21
N VAL A 206 -14.23 -21.83 13.44
CA VAL A 206 -14.08 -20.36 13.39
C VAL A 206 -14.39 -19.76 14.76
N ALA A 207 -15.53 -20.08 15.38
CA ALA A 207 -15.90 -19.55 16.69
C ALA A 207 -14.88 -19.90 17.80
N ARG A 208 -14.20 -21.04 17.69
CA ARG A 208 -13.13 -21.43 18.63
C ARG A 208 -11.84 -20.63 18.40
N ARG A 209 -11.50 -20.29 17.16
CA ARG A 209 -10.28 -19.54 16.82
C ARG A 209 -10.45 -18.04 16.98
N GLU A 210 -11.61 -17.54 16.57
CA GLU A 210 -11.99 -16.13 16.54
C GLU A 210 -13.28 -15.94 17.36
N PRO A 211 -13.21 -15.98 18.70
CA PRO A 211 -14.39 -15.91 19.57
C PRO A 211 -15.16 -14.59 19.44
N ASN A 212 -14.49 -13.54 18.98
CA ASN A 212 -15.07 -12.22 18.75
C ASN A 212 -15.61 -12.04 17.32
N ALA A 213 -15.53 -13.06 16.46
CA ALA A 213 -16.08 -12.98 15.10
C ALA A 213 -17.61 -12.93 15.16
N THR A 214 -18.21 -11.91 14.55
CA THR A 214 -19.67 -11.71 14.54
C THR A 214 -20.22 -11.69 13.12
N SER A 215 -21.53 -11.86 13.00
CA SER A 215 -22.25 -11.76 11.72
C SER A 215 -22.30 -10.33 11.14
N LEU A 216 -21.82 -9.32 11.88
CA LEU A 216 -21.80 -7.92 11.45
C LEU A 216 -20.54 -7.58 10.63
N GLN A 217 -19.49 -8.39 10.72
CA GLN A 217 -18.28 -8.25 9.92
C GLN A 217 -18.59 -8.76 8.49
N ARG A 218 -18.76 -7.82 7.56
CA ARG A 218 -19.00 -8.08 6.13
C ARG A 218 -17.69 -8.17 5.35
#